data_AF-A0AAV9THY4-F1
#
_entry.id   AF-A0AAV9THY4-F1
#
_cell.length_a   1.000
_cell.length_b   1.000
_cell.length_c   1.000
_cell.angle_alpha   90.00
_cell.angle_beta   90.00
_cell.angle_gamma   90.00
#
_symmetry.space_group_name_H-M   'P 1'
#
loop_
_entity.id
_entity.type
_entity.pdbx_description
1 polymer ?
#
loop_
_entity_poly.entity_id
_entity_poly.type
_entity_poly.pdbx_seq_one_letter_code
_entity_poly.pdbx_strand_id
1 'polypeptide(L)'
;MKPSAATALRLCGLFLGLSQTVYANPEAPTVVSKAEPTQTCFPPYLGYRSDGKKSTPPWGKRTCESDPDDVPKTGVTRKYEWTIQRAMLAPDGFEQELLTVNGQFPGPLLEANWGDMVEVTIHNNITGPEEGTAVHWHGIHQQGTGLMDGVSGITQCPIVPGGSFTYRWRASTYGSTWYHGHHALQYGGGLWGPLIIYGPSHVKYDFDLGPVTLSDYYHYPYEKVAQDAISTSTDPNVYAPKSNNHLINGKNSFNCSLAPAGKTCTPNAERASLRFKSGKVHKLRLINTSVEAMQIFSIDGHKIIVTMVDFVPVEPYEVEYVILGVGMRAEVLVKGTGDPTQSYYMRTRIQCSATLANQTLGTIYYDETPVSVVPEIKTVDPLPILNTTVSCGDPDLLKKKPIYKKRVPKPDMTLLYDITWGVNASGNHQWLMNGVTFLADWSRPLYIEAVDGNAEYLKDPHHIMATIPDDVRHVRVIINNHFSIHPMHIHGGDFQILSEASGYYNGTGAIEYPKNPARADTEFLRRYGHLVVQFEAKNPGVWSFHCHTAWHASVGLYINFLVKPKKIAKSKIPDDVREVCRAWDEYKKLNGANATPFDSGLR
;
A
#
# COMPACT_ATOMS: atom_id res chain seq x y z
N MET A 1 21.79 48.09 -68.28
CA MET A 1 22.71 47.27 -69.10
C MET A 1 23.21 46.12 -68.24
N LYS A 2 23.23 44.90 -68.79
CA LYS A 2 23.72 43.62 -68.23
C LYS A 2 25.21 43.68 -67.79
N PRO A 3 25.82 42.62 -67.19
CA PRO A 3 25.37 41.67 -66.15
C PRO A 3 26.49 41.31 -65.12
N SER A 4 26.20 40.54 -64.06
CA SER A 4 26.82 39.22 -63.76
C SER A 4 26.74 38.78 -62.29
N ALA A 5 26.17 37.58 -62.11
CA ALA A 5 26.43 36.48 -61.17
C ALA A 5 27.27 36.63 -59.88
N ALA A 6 26.76 35.93 -58.84
CA ALA A 6 27.44 34.95 -57.96
C ALA A 6 27.44 35.25 -56.43
N THR A 7 26.53 34.56 -55.74
CA THR A 7 26.76 33.60 -54.63
C THR A 7 27.33 34.05 -53.26
N ALA A 8 26.45 33.87 -52.26
CA ALA A 8 26.63 33.39 -50.86
C ALA A 8 27.27 34.26 -49.76
N LEU A 9 26.49 34.52 -48.70
CA LEU A 9 26.67 34.01 -47.31
C LEU A 9 25.43 34.44 -46.46
N ARG A 10 24.74 33.51 -45.76
CA ARG A 10 24.72 33.28 -44.29
C ARG A 10 24.43 34.56 -43.45
N LEU A 11 23.60 34.61 -42.41
CA LEU A 11 22.82 33.67 -41.61
C LEU A 11 21.91 34.53 -40.69
N CYS A 12 20.74 34.01 -40.30
CA CYS A 12 20.01 34.17 -39.02
C CYS A 12 18.50 34.34 -39.21
N GLY A 13 17.76 33.31 -38.82
CA GLY A 13 16.31 33.34 -38.64
C GLY A 13 15.90 32.21 -37.71
N LEU A 14 15.27 32.57 -36.60
CA LEU A 14 14.78 31.74 -35.49
C LEU A 14 14.04 30.46 -35.94
N PHE A 15 14.23 29.37 -35.20
CA PHE A 15 13.34 28.22 -35.22
C PHE A 15 12.58 28.10 -33.88
N LEU A 16 11.26 28.21 -33.97
CA LEU A 16 10.28 27.71 -33.01
C LEU A 16 10.13 26.20 -33.21
N GLY A 17 10.23 25.43 -32.12
CA GLY A 17 10.04 23.98 -32.07
C GLY A 17 8.56 23.61 -31.99
N LEU A 18 8.20 22.59 -32.78
CA LEU A 18 6.86 22.12 -33.10
C LEU A 18 6.21 21.31 -31.96
N SER A 19 4.94 21.63 -31.69
CA SER A 19 3.93 20.68 -31.18
C SER A 19 3.35 19.91 -32.37
N GLN A 20 3.37 18.58 -32.32
CA GLN A 20 2.67 17.73 -33.30
C GLN A 20 1.38 17.18 -32.69
N THR A 21 0.28 17.88 -32.97
CA THR A 21 -1.08 17.34 -32.98
C THR A 21 -1.32 16.65 -34.32
N VAL A 22 -1.78 15.39 -34.30
CA VAL A 22 -2.23 14.68 -35.51
C VAL A 22 -3.75 14.67 -35.52
N TYR A 23 -4.35 15.34 -36.51
CA TYR A 23 -5.76 15.22 -36.87
C TYR A 23 -5.94 14.06 -37.87
N ALA A 24 -6.97 13.23 -37.66
CA ALA A 24 -7.44 12.24 -38.63
C ALA A 24 -8.67 12.78 -39.37
N ASN A 25 -8.73 12.61 -40.69
CA ASN A 25 -9.88 12.91 -41.55
C ASN A 25 -10.67 11.61 -41.86
N PRO A 26 -11.97 11.70 -42.22
CA PRO A 26 -12.90 10.56 -42.17
C PRO A 26 -13.07 9.85 -43.52
N GLU A 27 -13.08 8.50 -43.51
CA GLU A 27 -13.64 7.68 -44.58
C GLU A 27 -14.57 6.59 -44.01
N ALA A 28 -15.60 6.26 -44.80
CA ALA A 28 -16.81 5.50 -44.46
C ALA A 28 -16.61 3.96 -44.57
N PRO A 29 -17.63 3.14 -44.23
CA PRO A 29 -17.44 1.95 -43.40
C PRO A 29 -17.06 0.68 -44.19
N THR A 30 -15.94 0.06 -43.80
CA THR A 30 -15.65 -1.34 -44.10
C THR A 30 -16.13 -2.23 -42.96
N VAL A 31 -16.91 -3.25 -43.32
CA VAL A 31 -17.44 -4.31 -42.47
C VAL A 31 -16.34 -4.90 -41.58
N VAL A 32 -16.40 -4.61 -40.28
CA VAL A 32 -15.50 -5.19 -39.28
C VAL A 32 -16.02 -6.58 -38.94
N SER A 33 -15.29 -7.60 -39.41
CA SER A 33 -15.39 -8.96 -38.86
C SER A 33 -15.19 -8.89 -37.34
N LYS A 34 -16.09 -9.50 -36.57
CA LYS A 34 -15.95 -9.70 -35.12
C LYS A 34 -14.55 -10.23 -34.81
N ALA A 35 -13.65 -9.34 -34.39
CA ALA A 35 -12.44 -9.74 -33.70
C ALA A 35 -12.89 -10.23 -32.33
N GLU A 36 -12.73 -11.52 -32.07
CA GLU A 36 -12.75 -12.05 -30.70
C GLU A 36 -11.79 -11.20 -29.85
N PRO A 37 -12.15 -10.85 -28.60
CA PRO A 37 -11.18 -10.26 -27.70
C PRO A 37 -10.06 -11.28 -27.52
N THR A 38 -8.91 -10.99 -28.12
CA THR A 38 -7.71 -11.80 -28.01
C THR A 38 -7.37 -11.88 -26.53
N GLN A 39 -7.50 -13.09 -26.02
CA GLN A 39 -7.14 -13.49 -24.67
C GLN A 39 -5.67 -13.13 -24.44
N THR A 40 -5.38 -11.98 -23.82
CA THR A 40 -4.03 -11.65 -23.36
C THR A 40 -3.75 -12.51 -22.13
N CYS A 41 -3.38 -13.77 -22.37
CA CYS A 41 -2.64 -14.56 -21.40
C CYS A 41 -1.29 -13.87 -21.19
N PHE A 42 -1.19 -12.90 -20.28
CA PHE A 42 0.13 -12.54 -19.75
C PHE A 42 0.74 -13.82 -19.15
N PRO A 43 2.02 -14.12 -19.41
CA PRO A 43 2.62 -15.38 -19.02
C PRO A 43 2.61 -15.57 -17.48
N PRO A 44 2.71 -16.80 -16.96
CA PRO A 44 2.73 -17.12 -15.52
C PRO A 44 3.85 -16.43 -14.71
N TYR A 45 4.70 -15.64 -15.36
CA TYR A 45 5.69 -14.70 -14.82
C TYR A 45 6.20 -13.78 -15.96
N LEU A 46 6.88 -12.68 -15.61
CA LEU A 46 7.38 -11.68 -16.56
C LEU A 46 8.61 -12.17 -17.33
N GLY A 47 8.42 -12.70 -18.53
CA GLY A 47 9.53 -13.01 -19.41
C GLY A 47 9.17 -14.01 -20.50
N TYR A 48 8.82 -13.49 -21.67
CA TYR A 48 8.76 -14.27 -22.90
C TYR A 48 10.18 -14.34 -23.50
N ARG A 49 10.57 -15.49 -24.06
CA ARG A 49 11.65 -15.50 -25.05
C ARG A 49 11.02 -15.13 -26.39
N SER A 50 11.63 -14.22 -27.14
CA SER A 50 11.19 -13.84 -28.50
C SER A 50 11.15 -15.01 -29.50
N ASP A 51 11.64 -16.19 -29.12
CA ASP A 51 11.67 -17.41 -29.93
C ASP A 51 10.47 -18.36 -29.73
N GLY A 52 9.44 -17.97 -28.97
CA GLY A 52 8.21 -18.76 -28.80
C GLY A 52 8.34 -20.03 -27.95
N LYS A 53 9.50 -20.30 -27.34
CA LYS A 53 9.65 -21.40 -26.38
C LYS A 53 9.16 -20.98 -25.00
N LYS A 54 8.42 -21.86 -24.31
CA LYS A 54 8.10 -21.71 -22.88
C LYS A 54 9.40 -21.49 -22.11
N SER A 55 9.63 -20.28 -21.65
CA SER A 55 10.69 -19.98 -20.70
C SER A 55 10.44 -20.82 -19.43
N THR A 56 11.50 -21.25 -18.77
CA THR A 56 11.42 -21.78 -17.39
C THR A 56 11.31 -20.63 -16.41
N PRO A 57 10.41 -20.69 -15.40
CA PRO A 57 10.29 -19.63 -14.40
C PRO A 57 11.63 -19.27 -13.75
N PRO A 58 11.88 -17.99 -13.42
CA PRO A 58 13.17 -17.54 -12.90
C PRO A 58 13.49 -18.10 -11.51
N TRP A 59 12.48 -18.60 -10.79
CA TRP A 59 12.64 -19.29 -9.51
C TRP A 59 13.01 -20.78 -9.63
N GLY A 60 13.10 -21.32 -10.85
CA GLY A 60 13.57 -22.69 -11.12
C GLY A 60 12.66 -23.76 -10.50
N LYS A 61 13.25 -24.64 -9.67
CA LYS A 61 12.53 -25.73 -8.98
C LYS A 61 11.85 -25.31 -7.67
N ARG A 62 11.98 -24.05 -7.25
CA ARG A 62 11.38 -23.57 -6.00
C ARG A 62 9.86 -23.58 -6.10
N THR A 63 9.22 -23.90 -4.98
CA THR A 63 7.77 -23.99 -4.80
C THR A 63 7.33 -23.13 -3.61
N CYS A 64 6.03 -23.05 -3.32
CA CYS A 64 5.51 -22.39 -2.11
C CYS A 64 5.96 -23.06 -0.79
N GLU A 65 6.53 -24.27 -0.87
CA GLU A 65 7.09 -25.00 0.28
C GLU A 65 8.61 -24.79 0.43
N SER A 66 9.25 -24.12 -0.54
CA SER A 66 10.65 -23.74 -0.44
C SER A 66 10.83 -22.64 0.60
N ASP A 67 12.02 -22.56 1.19
CA ASP A 67 12.35 -21.49 2.13
C ASP A 67 12.19 -20.13 1.44
N PRO A 68 11.30 -19.23 1.91
CA PRO A 68 11.11 -17.91 1.30
C PRO A 68 12.38 -17.04 1.35
N ASP A 69 13.34 -17.36 2.23
CA ASP A 69 14.63 -16.67 2.28
C ASP A 69 15.62 -17.15 1.19
N ASP A 70 15.37 -18.29 0.54
CA ASP A 70 16.13 -18.76 -0.62
C ASP A 70 15.64 -18.06 -1.91
N VAL A 71 15.79 -16.75 -1.92
CA VAL A 71 15.34 -15.89 -3.02
C VAL A 71 16.19 -16.17 -4.29
N PRO A 72 15.57 -16.42 -5.46
CA PRO A 72 16.28 -16.78 -6.69
C PRO A 72 17.09 -15.63 -7.27
N LYS A 73 18.23 -15.92 -7.90
CA LYS A 73 19.08 -14.91 -8.57
C LYS A 73 18.76 -14.89 -10.06
N THR A 74 17.97 -13.92 -10.49
CA THR A 74 17.47 -13.87 -11.88
C THR A 74 18.44 -13.17 -12.83
N GLY A 75 19.27 -12.25 -12.30
CA GLY A 75 20.13 -11.38 -13.11
C GLY A 75 19.38 -10.28 -13.86
N VAL A 76 18.07 -10.16 -13.66
CA VAL A 76 17.20 -9.17 -14.32
C VAL A 76 17.02 -7.96 -13.42
N THR A 77 17.05 -6.76 -14.03
CA THR A 77 16.66 -5.50 -13.37
C THR A 77 15.44 -4.94 -14.08
N ARG A 78 14.37 -4.65 -13.33
CA ARG A 78 13.18 -3.93 -13.79
C ARG A 78 13.35 -2.46 -13.48
N LYS A 79 13.28 -1.61 -14.50
CA LYS A 79 13.45 -0.17 -14.36
C LYS A 79 12.12 0.55 -14.58
N TYR A 80 11.83 1.50 -13.71
CA TYR A 80 10.65 2.35 -13.75
C TYR A 80 11.08 3.81 -13.56
N GLU A 81 10.37 4.71 -14.23
CA GLU A 81 10.60 6.15 -14.13
C GLU A 81 9.27 6.85 -13.90
N TRP A 82 9.17 7.51 -12.75
CA TRP A 82 7.92 7.99 -12.17
C TRP A 82 8.04 9.46 -11.82
N THR A 83 7.13 10.27 -12.35
CA THR A 83 6.91 11.65 -11.94
C THR A 83 5.76 11.68 -10.95
N ILE A 84 6.03 12.12 -9.73
CA ILE A 84 5.00 12.39 -8.73
C ILE A 84 4.57 13.84 -8.90
N GLN A 85 3.28 14.06 -9.12
CA GLN A 85 2.72 15.39 -9.35
C GLN A 85 1.25 15.46 -8.93
N ARG A 86 0.75 16.68 -8.74
CA ARG A 86 -0.69 16.91 -8.59
C ARG A 86 -1.40 16.87 -9.93
N ALA A 87 -2.61 16.33 -9.95
CA ALA A 87 -3.50 16.33 -11.10
C ALA A 87 -4.96 16.47 -10.67
N MET A 88 -5.74 17.30 -11.37
CA MET A 88 -7.19 17.36 -11.19
C MET A 88 -7.82 16.12 -11.83
N LEU A 89 -8.47 15.28 -11.02
CA LEU A 89 -9.12 14.04 -11.44
C LEU A 89 -10.51 13.91 -10.80
N ALA A 90 -11.36 13.07 -11.38
CA ALA A 90 -12.70 12.79 -10.86
C ALA A 90 -13.00 11.27 -10.82
N PRO A 91 -12.30 10.48 -9.99
CA PRO A 91 -12.43 9.01 -9.94
C PRO A 91 -13.84 8.50 -9.63
N ASP A 92 -14.65 9.31 -8.93
CA ASP A 92 -16.06 9.04 -8.65
C ASP A 92 -17.04 10.09 -9.19
N GLY A 93 -16.55 10.97 -10.07
CA GLY A 93 -17.29 12.09 -10.62
C GLY A 93 -17.08 13.40 -9.87
N PHE A 94 -16.62 13.39 -8.62
CA PHE A 94 -16.24 14.60 -7.90
C PHE A 94 -14.82 15.03 -8.27
N GLU A 95 -14.67 16.21 -8.86
CA GLU A 95 -13.38 16.71 -9.31
C GLU A 95 -12.57 17.28 -8.14
N GLN A 96 -11.37 16.74 -7.94
CA GLN A 96 -10.41 17.26 -6.97
C GLN A 96 -8.97 17.03 -7.39
N GLU A 97 -8.06 17.70 -6.72
CA GLU A 97 -6.64 17.51 -6.91
C GLU A 97 -6.18 16.24 -6.17
N LEU A 98 -5.47 15.36 -6.89
CA LEU A 98 -4.85 14.16 -6.33
C LEU A 98 -3.34 14.19 -6.59
N LEU A 99 -2.58 13.60 -5.67
CA LEU A 99 -1.20 13.20 -5.92
C LEU A 99 -1.20 11.94 -6.77
N THR A 100 -0.47 11.97 -7.88
CA THR A 100 -0.47 10.91 -8.88
C THR A 100 0.94 10.49 -9.22
N VAL A 101 1.08 9.26 -9.72
CA VAL A 101 2.31 8.79 -10.37
C VAL A 101 2.05 8.79 -11.87
N ASN A 102 2.84 9.54 -12.64
CA ASN A 102 2.70 9.68 -14.09
C ASN A 102 1.27 10.10 -14.52
N GLY A 103 0.61 10.96 -13.72
CA GLY A 103 -0.74 11.45 -13.99
C GLY A 103 -1.86 10.41 -13.81
N GLN A 104 -1.56 9.25 -13.22
CA GLN A 104 -2.52 8.14 -13.05
C GLN A 104 -2.97 8.00 -11.61
N PHE A 105 -4.27 7.68 -11.44
CA PHE A 105 -4.88 7.24 -10.19
C PHE A 105 -5.82 6.04 -10.47
N PRO A 106 -5.63 4.88 -9.83
CA PRO A 106 -4.44 4.49 -9.06
C PRO A 106 -3.14 4.66 -9.85
N GLY A 107 -2.00 4.74 -9.16
CA GLY A 107 -0.70 4.74 -9.81
C GLY A 107 -0.46 3.48 -10.67
N PRO A 108 0.50 3.52 -11.62
CA PRO A 108 0.78 2.42 -12.53
C PRO A 108 1.19 1.15 -11.78
N LEU A 109 0.75 0.00 -12.27
CA LEU A 109 1.15 -1.29 -11.73
C LEU A 109 2.67 -1.49 -11.85
N LEU A 110 3.33 -1.72 -10.72
CA LEU A 110 4.72 -2.18 -10.68
C LEU A 110 4.75 -3.72 -10.71
N GLU A 111 5.57 -4.29 -11.59
CA GLU A 111 5.66 -5.74 -11.78
C GLU A 111 7.11 -6.22 -11.78
N ALA A 112 7.40 -7.27 -11.01
CA ALA A 112 8.69 -7.96 -11.11
C ALA A 112 8.51 -9.47 -10.89
N ASN A 113 9.53 -10.27 -11.22
CA ASN A 113 9.57 -11.65 -10.76
C ASN A 113 10.27 -11.75 -9.42
N TRP A 114 9.94 -12.79 -8.64
CA TRP A 114 10.68 -13.16 -7.45
C TRP A 114 12.18 -13.22 -7.77
N GLY A 115 12.97 -12.44 -7.05
CA GLY A 115 14.42 -12.37 -7.19
C GLY A 115 14.97 -11.33 -8.17
N ASP A 116 14.13 -10.69 -8.98
CA ASP A 116 14.53 -9.55 -9.82
C ASP A 116 15.04 -8.39 -8.93
N MET A 117 15.95 -7.60 -9.48
CA MET A 117 16.20 -6.25 -8.95
C MET A 117 15.14 -5.30 -9.49
N VAL A 118 14.64 -4.41 -8.65
CA VAL A 118 13.73 -3.34 -9.03
C VAL A 118 14.44 -2.01 -8.80
N GLU A 119 14.39 -1.15 -9.80
CA GLU A 119 14.97 0.18 -9.79
C GLU A 119 13.88 1.17 -10.20
N VAL A 120 13.56 2.12 -9.32
CA VAL A 120 12.51 3.12 -9.56
C VAL A 120 13.07 4.50 -9.32
N THR A 121 13.19 5.28 -10.40
CA THR A 121 13.56 6.70 -10.32
C THR A 121 12.30 7.53 -10.10
N ILE A 122 12.26 8.22 -8.98
CA ILE A 122 11.18 9.14 -8.59
C ILE A 122 11.63 10.56 -8.89
N HIS A 123 10.84 11.31 -9.65
CA HIS A 123 10.93 12.75 -9.82
C HIS A 123 9.83 13.42 -9.02
N ASN A 124 10.19 14.24 -8.03
CA ASN A 124 9.22 15.01 -7.26
C ASN A 124 8.87 16.29 -8.02
N ASN A 125 7.73 16.32 -8.69
CA ASN A 125 7.19 17.48 -9.39
C ASN A 125 5.90 17.98 -8.72
N ILE A 126 5.82 17.86 -7.39
CA ILE A 126 4.68 18.34 -6.61
C ILE A 126 4.80 19.87 -6.48
N THR A 127 3.82 20.58 -7.02
CA THR A 127 3.75 22.05 -7.02
C THR A 127 2.37 22.54 -6.59
N GLY A 128 2.32 23.73 -5.97
CA GLY A 128 1.06 24.39 -5.62
C GLY A 128 0.29 23.77 -4.46
N PRO A 129 0.87 23.63 -3.24
CA PRO A 129 2.19 24.09 -2.79
C PRO A 129 3.31 23.04 -2.95
N GLU A 130 4.56 23.46 -3.02
CA GLU A 130 5.70 22.55 -3.04
C GLU A 130 5.83 21.75 -1.73
N GLU A 131 6.06 20.44 -1.82
CA GLU A 131 6.28 19.56 -0.66
C GLU A 131 7.28 18.43 -0.97
N GLY A 132 7.90 17.88 0.08
CA GLY A 132 8.78 16.72 -0.05
C GLY A 132 8.01 15.45 -0.42
N THR A 133 8.67 14.37 -0.79
CA THR A 133 8.01 13.06 -0.95
C THR A 133 8.95 11.90 -0.67
N ALA A 134 8.39 10.75 -0.35
CA ALA A 134 9.11 9.48 -0.22
C ALA A 134 8.13 8.33 -0.55
N VAL A 135 8.61 7.28 -1.21
CA VAL A 135 7.76 6.15 -1.62
C VAL A 135 8.17 4.89 -0.89
N HIS A 136 7.24 4.33 -0.12
CA HIS A 136 7.39 3.06 0.56
C HIS A 136 6.88 1.89 -0.29
N TRP A 137 7.54 0.75 -0.14
CA TRP A 137 7.27 -0.50 -0.86
C TRP A 137 6.66 -1.52 0.11
N HIS A 138 5.35 -1.40 0.34
CA HIS A 138 4.65 -2.14 1.39
C HIS A 138 4.95 -3.64 1.36
N GLY A 139 5.38 -4.21 2.49
CA GLY A 139 5.67 -5.65 2.63
C GLY A 139 6.93 -6.13 1.92
N ILE A 140 7.67 -5.27 1.19
CA ILE A 140 9.01 -5.62 0.69
C ILE A 140 9.97 -5.64 1.88
N HIS A 141 10.62 -6.78 2.12
CA HIS A 141 11.46 -6.96 3.31
C HIS A 141 12.73 -6.11 3.33
N GLN A 142 13.11 -5.48 2.21
CA GLN A 142 14.32 -4.64 2.11
C GLN A 142 15.60 -5.32 2.63
N GLN A 143 15.76 -6.62 2.33
CA GLN A 143 16.90 -7.40 2.79
C GLN A 143 18.21 -6.83 2.22
N GLY A 144 19.01 -6.20 3.08
CA GLY A 144 20.25 -5.52 2.69
C GLY A 144 20.05 -4.18 1.97
N THR A 145 18.82 -3.68 1.89
CA THR A 145 18.47 -2.42 1.21
C THR A 145 17.61 -1.51 2.08
N GLY A 146 17.78 -1.54 3.40
CA GLY A 146 16.91 -0.78 4.32
C GLY A 146 16.88 0.74 4.13
N LEU A 147 17.93 1.35 3.57
CA LEU A 147 17.90 2.77 3.16
C LEU A 147 17.01 3.05 1.94
N MET A 148 16.51 2.00 1.27
CA MET A 148 15.58 2.05 0.13
C MET A 148 14.13 1.77 0.55
N ASP A 149 13.85 1.73 1.86
CA ASP A 149 12.53 1.47 2.40
C ASP A 149 11.55 2.64 2.20
N GLY A 150 12.04 3.87 2.07
CA GLY A 150 11.23 4.99 1.60
C GLY A 150 10.39 5.71 2.63
N VAL A 151 10.90 5.87 3.86
CA VAL A 151 10.17 6.47 4.98
C VAL A 151 10.87 7.75 5.44
N SER A 152 10.18 8.89 5.30
CA SER A 152 10.72 10.20 5.67
C SER A 152 11.05 10.28 7.16
N GLY A 153 12.28 10.66 7.52
CA GLY A 153 12.70 10.76 8.92
C GLY A 153 12.97 9.42 9.61
N ILE A 154 12.81 8.29 8.90
CA ILE A 154 13.23 6.96 9.39
C ILE A 154 14.38 6.43 8.54
N THR A 155 14.15 6.16 7.26
CA THR A 155 15.16 5.52 6.38
C THR A 155 15.83 6.49 5.43
N GLN A 156 15.19 7.64 5.16
CA GLN A 156 15.74 8.71 4.32
C GLN A 156 15.14 10.07 4.68
N CYS A 157 15.77 11.14 4.19
CA CYS A 157 15.12 12.45 4.13
C CYS A 157 14.13 12.49 2.95
N PRO A 158 13.14 13.40 2.95
CA PRO A 158 12.24 13.57 1.82
C PRO A 158 12.98 14.02 0.57
N ILE A 159 12.53 13.53 -0.60
CA ILE A 159 12.95 14.03 -1.90
C ILE A 159 12.37 15.44 -2.04
N VAL A 160 13.22 16.46 -2.16
CA VAL A 160 12.78 17.86 -2.30
C VAL A 160 11.94 18.09 -3.56
N PRO A 161 11.06 19.09 -3.58
CA PRO A 161 10.42 19.58 -4.80
C PRO A 161 11.44 19.86 -5.91
N GLY A 162 11.17 19.39 -7.13
CA GLY A 162 12.09 19.44 -8.27
C GLY A 162 13.26 18.45 -8.20
N GLY A 163 13.42 17.75 -7.08
CA GLY A 163 14.47 16.75 -6.86
C GLY A 163 14.13 15.38 -7.41
N SER A 164 15.09 14.46 -7.37
CA SER A 164 14.89 13.08 -7.79
C SER A 164 15.70 12.10 -6.94
N PHE A 165 15.21 10.87 -6.82
CA PHE A 165 15.91 9.80 -6.12
C PHE A 165 15.60 8.45 -6.76
N THR A 166 16.58 7.55 -6.82
CA THR A 166 16.40 6.21 -7.38
C THR A 166 16.42 5.17 -6.28
N TYR A 167 15.27 4.55 -6.06
CA TYR A 167 15.14 3.39 -5.19
C TYR A 167 15.67 2.16 -5.90
N ARG A 168 16.48 1.35 -5.20
CA ARG A 168 16.97 0.08 -5.76
C ARG A 168 16.93 -1.04 -4.72
N TRP A 169 16.00 -1.96 -4.89
CA TRP A 169 15.77 -3.06 -3.96
C TRP A 169 15.56 -4.38 -4.70
N ARG A 170 15.70 -5.49 -3.97
CA ARG A 170 15.48 -6.82 -4.52
C ARG A 170 14.06 -7.28 -4.22
N ALA A 171 13.38 -7.84 -5.20
CA ALA A 171 12.10 -8.51 -5.02
C ALA A 171 12.29 -9.81 -4.21
N SER A 172 12.48 -9.67 -2.89
CA SER A 172 12.83 -10.76 -1.97
C SER A 172 11.65 -11.66 -1.59
N THR A 173 10.43 -11.16 -1.75
CA THR A 173 9.18 -11.88 -1.54
C THR A 173 8.42 -12.01 -2.87
N TYR A 174 7.30 -12.75 -2.89
CA TYR A 174 6.43 -12.86 -4.06
C TYR A 174 4.97 -12.92 -3.65
N GLY A 175 4.08 -12.40 -4.51
CA GLY A 175 2.66 -12.26 -4.26
C GLY A 175 2.13 -10.87 -4.62
N SER A 176 1.14 -10.40 -3.86
CA SER A 176 0.47 -9.12 -4.10
C SER A 176 0.73 -8.12 -2.98
N THR A 177 1.15 -6.93 -3.37
CA THR A 177 1.28 -5.78 -2.48
C THR A 177 1.02 -4.49 -3.25
N TRP A 178 1.49 -3.37 -2.72
CA TRP A 178 1.29 -2.03 -3.23
C TRP A 178 2.46 -1.14 -2.79
N TYR A 179 2.56 0.03 -3.39
CA TYR A 179 3.49 1.09 -2.98
C TYR A 179 2.67 2.34 -2.66
N HIS A 180 3.21 3.21 -1.80
CA HIS A 180 2.52 4.44 -1.43
C HIS A 180 3.47 5.53 -0.93
N GLY A 181 2.99 6.77 -0.94
CA GLY A 181 3.64 7.89 -0.28
C GLY A 181 3.81 7.62 1.21
N HIS A 182 4.99 7.90 1.76
CA HIS A 182 5.29 7.76 3.17
C HIS A 182 6.00 9.03 3.71
N HIS A 183 5.48 10.18 3.29
CA HIS A 183 5.85 11.52 3.73
C HIS A 183 4.56 12.25 4.12
N ALA A 184 4.30 12.42 5.43
CA ALA A 184 2.97 12.83 5.93
C ALA A 184 1.83 12.02 5.25
N LEU A 185 0.61 12.55 5.24
CA LEU A 185 -0.60 11.87 4.76
C LEU A 185 -0.75 11.81 3.22
N GLN A 186 0.35 11.92 2.46
CA GLN A 186 0.34 12.02 0.99
C GLN A 186 -0.41 10.90 0.28
N TYR A 187 -0.36 9.67 0.78
CA TYR A 187 -1.07 8.58 0.10
C TYR A 187 -2.59 8.70 0.25
N GLY A 188 -3.11 9.33 1.31
CA GLY A 188 -4.53 9.68 1.39
C GLY A 188 -4.93 10.75 0.36
N GLY A 189 -3.95 11.50 -0.16
CA GLY A 189 -4.10 12.37 -1.33
C GLY A 189 -4.04 11.65 -2.68
N GLY A 190 -3.84 10.33 -2.70
CA GLY A 190 -3.88 9.51 -3.91
C GLY A 190 -2.54 8.90 -4.34
N LEU A 191 -1.44 9.19 -3.62
CA LEU A 191 -0.11 8.68 -3.94
C LEU A 191 0.05 7.19 -3.57
N TRP A 192 -0.56 6.29 -4.34
CA TRP A 192 -0.39 4.85 -4.19
C TRP A 192 -0.67 4.10 -5.50
N GLY A 193 -0.18 2.86 -5.60
CA GLY A 193 -0.47 1.98 -6.73
C GLY A 193 -0.16 0.52 -6.41
N PRO A 194 -0.69 -0.44 -7.18
CA PRO A 194 -0.47 -1.86 -6.95
C PRO A 194 0.96 -2.29 -7.33
N LEU A 195 1.47 -3.30 -6.63
CA LEU A 195 2.80 -3.87 -6.82
C LEU A 195 2.69 -5.39 -6.79
N ILE A 196 2.97 -6.05 -7.91
CA ILE A 196 2.90 -7.51 -8.03
C ILE A 196 4.28 -8.10 -8.26
N ILE A 197 4.63 -9.07 -7.42
CA ILE A 197 5.85 -9.87 -7.61
C ILE A 197 5.44 -11.30 -7.97
N TYR A 198 5.69 -11.70 -9.21
CA TYR A 198 5.34 -13.05 -9.69
C TYR A 198 6.25 -14.11 -9.07
N GLY A 199 5.65 -15.21 -8.61
CA GLY A 199 6.35 -16.30 -7.96
C GLY A 199 5.65 -17.66 -8.14
N PRO A 200 6.12 -18.70 -7.43
CA PRO A 200 5.49 -20.00 -7.43
C PRO A 200 4.00 -19.93 -7.07
N SER A 201 3.21 -20.83 -7.65
CA SER A 201 1.79 -21.02 -7.30
C SER A 201 1.58 -22.45 -6.80
N HIS A 202 0.87 -22.60 -5.68
CA HIS A 202 0.41 -23.88 -5.12
C HIS A 202 -1.03 -24.22 -5.55
N VAL A 203 -1.68 -23.32 -6.29
CA VAL A 203 -3.06 -23.48 -6.76
C VAL A 203 -3.14 -23.34 -8.28
N LYS A 204 -4.22 -23.88 -8.85
CA LYS A 204 -4.53 -23.77 -10.28
C LYS A 204 -5.64 -22.74 -10.49
N TYR A 205 -5.46 -21.91 -11.50
CA TYR A 205 -6.46 -20.96 -11.98
C TYR A 205 -6.33 -20.84 -13.51
N ASP A 206 -7.40 -20.40 -14.17
CA ASP A 206 -7.42 -20.20 -15.62
C ASP A 206 -7.00 -18.77 -16.00
N PHE A 207 -7.37 -17.78 -15.18
CA PHE A 207 -7.13 -16.36 -15.42
C PHE A 207 -6.61 -15.66 -14.17
N ASP A 208 -5.60 -14.81 -14.31
CA ASP A 208 -5.24 -13.81 -13.30
C ASP A 208 -5.81 -12.46 -13.74
N LEU A 209 -6.79 -11.95 -12.99
CA LEU A 209 -7.46 -10.68 -13.30
C LEU A 209 -6.71 -9.47 -12.72
N GLY A 210 -5.60 -9.70 -12.01
CA GLY A 210 -4.78 -8.63 -11.48
C GLY A 210 -5.33 -8.01 -10.17
N PRO A 211 -4.84 -6.80 -9.83
CA PRO A 211 -5.25 -6.07 -8.63
C PRO A 211 -6.73 -5.71 -8.58
N VAL A 212 -7.30 -5.82 -7.38
CA VAL A 212 -8.60 -5.28 -6.99
C VAL A 212 -8.37 -4.43 -5.73
N THR A 213 -8.15 -3.14 -5.91
CA THR A 213 -7.91 -2.20 -4.81
C THR A 213 -9.22 -1.71 -4.21
N LEU A 214 -9.25 -1.58 -2.89
CA LEU A 214 -10.39 -1.17 -2.08
C LEU A 214 -9.96 0.01 -1.21
N SER A 215 -10.63 1.15 -1.35
CA SER A 215 -10.22 2.40 -0.67
C SER A 215 -11.43 3.22 -0.23
N ASP A 216 -11.45 3.69 1.00
CA ASP A 216 -12.21 4.90 1.32
C ASP A 216 -11.71 6.10 0.47
N TYR A 217 -12.55 7.12 0.32
CA TYR A 217 -12.26 8.28 -0.51
C TYR A 217 -12.83 9.55 0.09
N TYR A 218 -11.98 10.57 0.16
CA TYR A 218 -12.23 11.85 0.81
C TYR A 218 -12.37 12.93 -0.25
N HIS A 219 -13.37 13.79 -0.16
CA HIS A 219 -13.60 14.92 -1.08
C HIS A 219 -13.02 16.23 -0.51
N TYR A 220 -11.92 16.11 0.22
CA TYR A 220 -11.18 17.21 0.79
C TYR A 220 -9.70 16.85 0.88
N PRO A 221 -8.80 17.86 0.93
CA PRO A 221 -7.36 17.62 0.95
C PRO A 221 -6.93 16.74 2.12
N TYR A 222 -5.92 15.89 1.90
CA TYR A 222 -5.42 14.96 2.90
C TYR A 222 -4.79 15.69 4.10
N GLU A 223 -4.28 16.90 3.90
CA GLU A 223 -3.78 17.77 4.97
C GLU A 223 -4.89 18.12 5.94
N LYS A 224 -6.13 18.31 5.45
CA LYS A 224 -7.28 18.54 6.32
C LYS A 224 -7.62 17.30 7.15
N VAL A 225 -7.47 16.09 6.59
CA VAL A 225 -7.63 14.83 7.34
C VAL A 225 -6.64 14.80 8.50
N ALA A 226 -5.36 15.08 8.24
CA ALA A 226 -4.32 15.11 9.28
C ALA A 226 -4.56 16.23 10.32
N GLN A 227 -4.89 17.45 9.87
CA GLN A 227 -5.15 18.61 10.74
C GLN A 227 -6.36 18.39 11.65
N ASP A 228 -7.45 17.84 11.12
CA ASP A 228 -8.65 17.56 11.89
C ASP A 228 -8.35 16.50 12.96
N ALA A 229 -7.60 15.45 12.60
CA ALA A 229 -7.23 14.35 13.50
C ALA A 229 -6.33 14.79 14.67
N ILE A 230 -5.38 15.72 14.44
CA ILE A 230 -4.51 16.29 15.48
C ILE A 230 -5.07 17.57 16.12
N SER A 231 -6.29 17.97 15.76
CA SER A 231 -6.91 19.21 16.26
C SER A 231 -7.13 19.19 17.77
N THR A 232 -7.49 20.34 18.34
CA THR A 232 -7.94 20.45 19.74
C THR A 232 -9.45 20.23 19.90
N SER A 233 -10.15 19.84 18.83
CA SER A 233 -11.60 19.67 18.84
C SER A 233 -12.01 18.44 19.64
N THR A 234 -13.05 18.55 20.46
CA THR A 234 -13.63 17.39 21.17
C THR A 234 -14.81 16.76 20.41
N ASP A 235 -15.14 17.27 19.22
CA ASP A 235 -16.18 16.69 18.36
C ASP A 235 -15.63 15.49 17.57
N PRO A 236 -16.14 14.26 17.79
CA PRO A 236 -15.71 13.08 17.03
C PRO A 236 -15.95 13.19 15.53
N ASN A 237 -16.83 14.06 15.06
CA ASN A 237 -17.03 14.30 13.64
C ASN A 237 -15.91 15.14 13.01
N VAL A 238 -15.05 15.75 13.84
CA VAL A 238 -13.86 16.47 13.42
C VAL A 238 -12.65 15.54 13.54
N TYR A 239 -12.28 15.12 14.75
CA TYR A 239 -11.03 14.37 14.97
C TYR A 239 -11.04 12.92 14.46
N ALA A 240 -12.19 12.40 14.02
CA ALA A 240 -12.28 11.18 13.21
C ALA A 240 -12.89 11.53 11.84
N PRO A 241 -12.05 12.02 10.90
CA PRO A 241 -12.53 12.55 9.62
C PRO A 241 -13.27 11.49 8.80
N LYS A 242 -14.47 11.83 8.32
CA LYS A 242 -15.32 10.89 7.58
C LYS A 242 -14.96 10.86 6.10
N SER A 243 -14.80 9.67 5.54
CA SER A 243 -14.72 9.50 4.08
C SER A 243 -16.07 9.82 3.43
N ASN A 244 -16.04 10.49 2.28
CA ASN A 244 -17.24 10.86 1.51
C ASN A 244 -17.75 9.71 0.65
N ASN A 245 -16.83 8.89 0.13
CA ASN A 245 -17.13 7.80 -0.76
C ASN A 245 -16.15 6.64 -0.54
N HIS A 246 -16.25 5.64 -1.41
CA HIS A 246 -15.44 4.44 -1.40
C HIS A 246 -15.27 3.97 -2.84
N LEU A 247 -14.06 3.54 -3.22
CA LEU A 247 -13.68 3.13 -4.56
C LEU A 247 -13.31 1.64 -4.60
N ILE A 248 -13.67 0.98 -5.70
CA ILE A 248 -13.05 -0.28 -6.14
C ILE A 248 -12.20 0.06 -7.35
N ASN A 249 -10.92 -0.34 -7.40
CA ASN A 249 -10.01 -0.02 -8.52
C ASN A 249 -9.99 1.47 -8.90
N GLY A 250 -10.07 2.35 -7.90
CA GLY A 250 -10.12 3.80 -8.10
C GLY A 250 -11.37 4.30 -8.82
N LYS A 251 -12.48 3.56 -8.81
CA LYS A 251 -13.73 3.91 -9.49
C LYS A 251 -14.93 3.76 -8.58
N ASN A 252 -15.84 4.73 -8.64
CA ASN A 252 -17.22 4.59 -8.18
C ASN A 252 -18.10 5.69 -8.81
N SER A 253 -19.34 5.83 -8.37
CA SER A 253 -20.20 6.98 -8.65
C SER A 253 -20.55 7.68 -7.34
N PHE A 254 -20.52 9.01 -7.36
CA PHE A 254 -20.94 9.85 -6.24
C PHE A 254 -22.27 10.55 -6.52
N ASN A 255 -23.08 10.74 -5.48
CA ASN A 255 -24.28 11.56 -5.60
C ASN A 255 -23.91 13.05 -5.60
N CYS A 256 -23.79 13.64 -6.79
CA CYS A 256 -23.43 15.05 -6.96
C CYS A 256 -24.39 16.04 -6.30
N SER A 257 -25.60 15.66 -5.88
CA SER A 257 -26.46 16.53 -5.08
C SER A 257 -25.90 16.80 -3.67
N LEU A 258 -24.94 15.99 -3.22
CA LEU A 258 -24.22 16.14 -1.95
C LEU A 258 -22.91 16.93 -2.12
N ALA A 259 -22.52 17.27 -3.34
CA ALA A 259 -21.32 18.06 -3.58
C ALA A 259 -21.51 19.50 -3.04
N PRO A 260 -20.50 20.07 -2.34
CA PRO A 260 -20.56 21.45 -1.90
C PRO A 260 -20.77 22.43 -3.08
N ALA A 261 -21.45 23.55 -2.81
CA ALA A 261 -21.65 24.59 -3.82
C ALA A 261 -20.31 25.07 -4.40
N GLY A 262 -20.24 25.24 -5.73
CA GLY A 262 -19.04 25.68 -6.43
C GLY A 262 -18.00 24.60 -6.72
N LYS A 263 -18.26 23.33 -6.37
CA LYS A 263 -17.43 22.18 -6.77
C LYS A 263 -17.95 21.53 -8.04
N THR A 264 -17.04 21.14 -8.94
CA THR A 264 -17.38 20.37 -10.14
C THR A 264 -17.69 18.92 -9.75
N CYS A 265 -18.86 18.43 -10.15
CA CYS A 265 -19.23 17.02 -9.98
C CYS A 265 -20.03 16.54 -11.18
N THR A 266 -19.58 15.46 -11.81
CA THR A 266 -20.26 14.81 -12.93
C THR A 266 -20.96 13.54 -12.44
N PRO A 267 -22.29 13.46 -12.51
CA PRO A 267 -23.01 12.27 -12.03
C PRO A 267 -22.73 11.06 -12.93
N ASN A 268 -22.98 9.86 -12.40
CA ASN A 268 -22.86 8.59 -13.13
C ASN A 268 -21.42 8.27 -13.60
N ALA A 269 -20.42 8.62 -12.80
CA ALA A 269 -19.07 8.14 -13.01
C ALA A 269 -19.01 6.59 -13.04
N GLU A 270 -18.05 6.08 -13.80
CA GLU A 270 -17.92 4.65 -14.06
C GLU A 270 -17.63 3.89 -12.76
N ARG A 271 -18.25 2.71 -12.60
CA ARG A 271 -17.90 1.77 -11.53
C ARG A 271 -16.93 0.73 -12.03
N ALA A 272 -16.09 0.21 -11.14
CA ALA A 272 -15.19 -0.88 -11.51
C ALA A 272 -15.96 -2.10 -12.00
N SER A 273 -15.39 -2.76 -13.01
CA SER A 273 -15.91 -4.02 -13.51
C SER A 273 -14.81 -5.00 -13.86
N LEU A 274 -15.15 -6.29 -13.80
CA LEU A 274 -14.28 -7.41 -14.18
C LEU A 274 -15.04 -8.35 -15.12
N ARG A 275 -14.30 -9.15 -15.89
CA ARG A 275 -14.85 -10.14 -16.83
C ARG A 275 -14.57 -11.56 -16.35
N PHE A 276 -15.62 -12.35 -16.16
CA PHE A 276 -15.53 -13.77 -15.83
C PHE A 276 -15.90 -14.64 -17.04
N LYS A 277 -15.24 -15.78 -17.16
CA LYS A 277 -15.60 -16.86 -18.07
C LYS A 277 -16.35 -17.96 -17.33
N SER A 278 -17.50 -18.38 -17.85
CA SER A 278 -18.27 -19.48 -17.25
C SER A 278 -17.45 -20.78 -17.20
N GLY A 279 -17.51 -21.46 -16.06
CA GLY A 279 -16.77 -22.69 -15.77
C GLY A 279 -15.30 -22.51 -15.43
N LYS A 280 -14.75 -21.29 -15.48
CA LYS A 280 -13.32 -20.99 -15.30
C LYS A 280 -13.02 -20.42 -13.92
N VAL A 281 -11.78 -20.59 -13.45
CA VAL A 281 -11.29 -20.10 -12.16
C VAL A 281 -10.48 -18.82 -12.37
N HIS A 282 -10.86 -17.76 -11.68
CA HIS A 282 -10.26 -16.43 -11.79
C HIS A 282 -9.54 -16.11 -10.49
N LYS A 283 -8.30 -15.66 -10.59
CA LYS A 283 -7.52 -15.11 -9.49
C LYS A 283 -7.73 -13.61 -9.41
N LEU A 284 -8.06 -13.12 -8.23
CA LEU A 284 -8.18 -11.70 -7.91
C LEU A 284 -7.17 -11.37 -6.81
N ARG A 285 -6.54 -10.20 -6.88
CA ARG A 285 -5.51 -9.76 -5.94
C ARG A 285 -6.03 -8.57 -5.15
N LEU A 286 -6.73 -8.87 -4.05
CA LEU A 286 -7.39 -7.86 -3.22
C LEU A 286 -6.35 -7.07 -2.43
N ILE A 287 -6.47 -5.75 -2.41
CA ILE A 287 -5.57 -4.84 -1.68
C ILE A 287 -6.42 -3.76 -1.00
N ASN A 288 -6.33 -3.64 0.32
CA ASN A 288 -6.94 -2.52 1.02
C ASN A 288 -5.95 -1.33 1.08
N THR A 289 -6.21 -0.32 0.26
CA THR A 289 -5.41 0.91 0.12
C THR A 289 -6.06 2.10 0.80
N SER A 290 -6.97 1.86 1.75
CA SER A 290 -7.72 2.91 2.44
C SER A 290 -6.80 3.82 3.29
N VAL A 291 -7.34 4.96 3.70
CA VAL A 291 -6.77 5.82 4.73
C VAL A 291 -7.10 5.26 6.11
N GLU A 292 -8.31 4.72 6.32
CA GLU A 292 -8.76 4.23 7.63
C GLU A 292 -9.61 2.97 7.54
N ALA A 293 -10.38 2.83 6.47
CA ALA A 293 -11.44 1.85 6.39
C ALA A 293 -11.01 0.37 6.44
N MET A 294 -11.68 -0.40 7.31
CA MET A 294 -11.73 -1.86 7.20
C MET A 294 -12.69 -2.25 6.07
N GLN A 295 -12.23 -3.11 5.17
CA GLN A 295 -12.95 -3.50 3.97
C GLN A 295 -13.50 -4.92 4.09
N ILE A 296 -14.79 -5.11 3.78
CA ILE A 296 -15.44 -6.42 3.67
C ILE A 296 -15.85 -6.64 2.22
N PHE A 297 -15.11 -7.49 1.50
CA PHE A 297 -15.31 -7.76 0.09
C PHE A 297 -16.07 -9.06 -0.15
N SER A 298 -17.05 -9.06 -1.07
CA SER A 298 -17.73 -10.27 -1.54
C SER A 298 -18.13 -10.17 -3.01
N ILE A 299 -18.54 -11.30 -3.60
CA ILE A 299 -19.14 -11.35 -4.95
C ILE A 299 -20.46 -12.10 -4.85
N ASP A 300 -21.53 -11.49 -5.34
CA ASP A 300 -22.87 -12.06 -5.21
C ASP A 300 -22.98 -13.43 -5.86
N GLY A 301 -23.54 -14.41 -5.16
CA GLY A 301 -23.72 -15.77 -5.66
C GLY A 301 -22.42 -16.57 -5.87
N HIS A 302 -21.28 -16.10 -5.35
CA HIS A 302 -19.98 -16.77 -5.49
C HIS A 302 -19.31 -16.98 -4.13
N LYS A 303 -18.67 -18.14 -3.97
CA LYS A 303 -17.71 -18.39 -2.89
C LYS A 303 -16.34 -17.85 -3.28
N ILE A 304 -15.56 -17.49 -2.27
CA ILE A 304 -14.18 -17.00 -2.43
C ILE A 304 -13.24 -17.99 -1.76
N ILE A 305 -12.21 -18.43 -2.48
CA ILE A 305 -11.16 -19.29 -1.90
C ILE A 305 -9.91 -18.44 -1.69
N VAL A 306 -9.54 -18.19 -0.43
CA VAL A 306 -8.32 -17.46 -0.09
C VAL A 306 -7.11 -18.38 -0.24
N THR A 307 -6.05 -17.90 -0.89
CA THR A 307 -4.86 -18.70 -1.23
C THR A 307 -3.55 -18.06 -0.79
N MET A 308 -3.55 -16.75 -0.56
CA MET A 308 -2.42 -16.00 -0.03
C MET A 308 -2.96 -14.85 0.82
N VAL A 309 -2.27 -14.55 1.91
CA VAL A 309 -2.47 -13.33 2.71
C VAL A 309 -1.16 -12.57 2.70
N ASP A 310 -1.21 -11.27 2.40
CA ASP A 310 -0.02 -10.46 2.17
C ASP A 310 0.95 -11.15 1.18
N PHE A 311 2.22 -11.35 1.55
CA PHE A 311 3.20 -12.11 0.77
C PHE A 311 3.34 -13.58 1.21
N VAL A 312 2.35 -14.14 1.91
CA VAL A 312 2.42 -15.47 2.51
C VAL A 312 1.38 -16.40 1.88
N PRO A 313 1.81 -17.37 1.04
CA PRO A 313 0.93 -18.44 0.58
C PRO A 313 0.36 -19.24 1.75
N VAL A 314 -0.96 -19.48 1.74
CA VAL A 314 -1.67 -20.24 2.78
C VAL A 314 -2.37 -21.47 2.21
N GLU A 315 -2.64 -22.46 3.06
CA GLU A 315 -3.54 -23.57 2.74
C GLU A 315 -4.89 -22.98 2.29
N PRO A 316 -5.39 -23.33 1.08
CA PRO A 316 -6.61 -22.74 0.57
C PRO A 316 -7.82 -22.97 1.49
N TYR A 317 -8.59 -21.92 1.76
CA TYR A 317 -9.81 -22.00 2.54
C TYR A 317 -10.94 -21.16 1.92
N GLU A 318 -12.16 -21.67 2.02
CA GLU A 318 -13.36 -21.04 1.46
C GLU A 318 -14.02 -20.07 2.46
N VAL A 319 -14.49 -18.94 1.95
CA VAL A 319 -15.23 -17.89 2.68
C VAL A 319 -16.32 -17.28 1.81
N GLU A 320 -17.33 -16.67 2.45
CA GLU A 320 -18.34 -15.85 1.75
C GLU A 320 -17.83 -14.44 1.42
N TYR A 321 -16.97 -13.91 2.28
CA TYR A 321 -16.42 -12.57 2.19
C TYR A 321 -15.01 -12.56 2.75
N VAL A 322 -14.21 -11.59 2.32
CA VAL A 322 -12.84 -11.36 2.81
C VAL A 322 -12.83 -10.05 3.59
N ILE A 323 -12.29 -10.09 4.81
CA ILE A 323 -12.04 -8.90 5.62
C ILE A 323 -10.57 -8.49 5.46
N LEU A 324 -10.34 -7.22 5.13
CA LEU A 324 -9.01 -6.63 5.03
C LEU A 324 -8.94 -5.36 5.87
N GLY A 325 -7.99 -5.32 6.81
CA GLY A 325 -7.54 -4.08 7.42
C GLY A 325 -6.72 -3.25 6.44
N VAL A 326 -6.50 -1.98 6.74
CA VAL A 326 -5.70 -1.12 5.86
C VAL A 326 -4.30 -1.71 5.69
N GLY A 327 -3.81 -1.82 4.45
CA GLY A 327 -2.50 -2.40 4.13
C GLY A 327 -2.50 -3.92 3.95
N MET A 328 -3.57 -4.63 4.34
CA MET A 328 -3.68 -6.07 4.14
C MET A 328 -4.02 -6.42 2.69
N ARG A 329 -3.52 -7.58 2.24
CA ARG A 329 -3.82 -8.14 0.91
C ARG A 329 -4.30 -9.58 1.02
N ALA A 330 -5.08 -9.99 0.02
CA ALA A 330 -5.41 -11.40 -0.18
C ALA A 330 -5.41 -11.75 -1.67
N GLU A 331 -4.79 -12.88 -2.02
CA GLU A 331 -5.00 -13.49 -3.33
C GLU A 331 -6.09 -14.55 -3.22
N VAL A 332 -7.13 -14.39 -4.01
CA VAL A 332 -8.32 -15.24 -3.94
C VAL A 332 -8.67 -15.84 -5.28
N LEU A 333 -9.26 -17.03 -5.26
CA LEU A 333 -9.82 -17.70 -6.42
C LEU A 333 -11.34 -17.66 -6.38
N VAL A 334 -11.94 -17.36 -7.52
CA VAL A 334 -13.39 -17.35 -7.72
C VAL A 334 -13.72 -18.14 -8.98
N LYS A 335 -14.53 -19.19 -8.82
CA LYS A 335 -15.01 -19.98 -9.95
C LYS A 335 -16.20 -19.27 -10.59
N GLY A 336 -16.13 -19.00 -11.90
CA GLY A 336 -17.22 -18.41 -12.65
C GLY A 336 -18.36 -19.40 -12.84
N THR A 337 -19.29 -19.49 -11.89
CA THR A 337 -20.42 -20.43 -11.93
C THR A 337 -21.67 -19.88 -12.61
N GLY A 338 -21.69 -18.61 -12.98
CA GLY A 338 -22.80 -17.95 -13.65
C GLY A 338 -22.93 -18.32 -15.13
N ASP A 339 -24.12 -18.07 -15.67
CA ASP A 339 -24.40 -18.17 -17.11
C ASP A 339 -23.65 -17.06 -17.88
N PRO A 340 -23.13 -17.34 -19.11
CA PRO A 340 -22.37 -16.36 -19.91
C PRO A 340 -23.08 -15.02 -20.14
N THR A 341 -24.40 -14.97 -20.05
CA THR A 341 -25.24 -13.79 -20.28
C THR A 341 -25.55 -13.00 -19.00
N GLN A 342 -25.12 -13.47 -17.83
CA GLN A 342 -25.43 -12.85 -16.54
C GLN A 342 -24.33 -11.91 -16.02
N SER A 343 -24.75 -10.95 -15.20
CA SER A 343 -23.84 -10.13 -14.39
C SER A 343 -24.17 -10.25 -12.90
N TYR A 344 -23.16 -9.95 -12.08
CA TYR A 344 -23.21 -10.05 -10.62
C TYR A 344 -22.56 -8.82 -9.99
N TYR A 345 -23.02 -8.41 -8.82
CA TYR A 345 -22.31 -7.39 -8.06
C TYR A 345 -21.07 -7.99 -7.40
N MET A 346 -19.95 -7.29 -7.50
CA MET A 346 -18.93 -7.36 -6.47
C MET A 346 -19.20 -6.24 -5.47
N ARG A 347 -19.12 -6.56 -4.17
CA ARG A 347 -19.47 -5.65 -3.08
C ARG A 347 -18.26 -5.39 -2.22
N THR A 348 -18.19 -4.17 -1.71
CA THR A 348 -17.30 -3.85 -0.61
C THR A 348 -18.03 -2.99 0.41
N ARG A 349 -17.87 -3.30 1.69
CA ARG A 349 -18.45 -2.55 2.81
C ARG A 349 -17.36 -2.05 3.74
N ILE A 350 -17.43 -0.77 4.08
CA ILE A 350 -16.59 -0.15 5.09
C ILE A 350 -17.20 -0.39 6.46
N GLN A 351 -16.37 -0.82 7.41
CA GLN A 351 -16.72 -0.89 8.83
C GLN A 351 -15.54 -0.50 9.70
N CYS A 352 -15.83 -0.33 11.01
CA CYS A 352 -14.81 -0.03 12.00
C CYS A 352 -14.07 1.26 11.67
N SER A 353 -14.80 2.20 11.06
CA SER A 353 -14.26 3.36 10.39
C SER A 353 -15.30 4.49 10.30
N ALA A 354 -14.83 5.74 10.20
CA ALA A 354 -15.65 6.93 10.02
C ALA A 354 -15.98 7.15 8.53
N THR A 355 -17.23 6.88 8.12
CA THR A 355 -17.65 7.02 6.71
C THR A 355 -19.08 7.55 6.55
N LEU A 356 -19.32 8.30 5.47
CA LEU A 356 -20.65 8.70 5.01
C LEU A 356 -21.26 7.70 4.01
N ALA A 357 -20.44 6.83 3.41
CA ALA A 357 -20.82 5.87 2.37
C ALA A 357 -20.30 4.48 2.74
N ASN A 358 -21.13 3.69 3.42
CA ASN A 358 -20.71 2.42 3.99
C ASN A 358 -20.59 1.27 2.97
N GLN A 359 -21.14 1.39 1.75
CA GLN A 359 -21.12 0.30 0.78
C GLN A 359 -20.90 0.81 -0.64
N THR A 360 -20.06 0.09 -1.39
CA THR A 360 -19.81 0.33 -2.82
C THR A 360 -19.98 -0.95 -3.62
N LEU A 361 -20.39 -0.79 -4.87
CA LEU A 361 -20.63 -1.86 -5.82
C LEU A 361 -19.71 -1.70 -7.03
N GLY A 362 -19.21 -2.83 -7.51
CA GLY A 362 -18.70 -2.99 -8.87
C GLY A 362 -19.44 -4.13 -9.55
N THR A 363 -19.06 -4.43 -10.79
CA THR A 363 -19.78 -5.43 -11.59
C THR A 363 -18.86 -6.51 -12.15
N ILE A 364 -19.23 -7.76 -11.92
CA ILE A 364 -18.69 -8.90 -12.66
C ILE A 364 -19.59 -9.16 -13.85
N TYR A 365 -19.09 -8.97 -15.06
CA TYR A 365 -19.76 -9.36 -16.31
C TYR A 365 -19.25 -10.72 -16.76
N TYR A 366 -20.14 -11.60 -17.18
CA TYR A 366 -19.74 -12.82 -17.86
C TYR A 366 -19.51 -12.56 -19.36
N ASP A 367 -18.76 -13.43 -20.04
CA ASP A 367 -18.23 -13.21 -21.40
C ASP A 367 -19.21 -12.64 -22.44
N GLU A 368 -20.48 -13.06 -22.42
CA GLU A 368 -21.49 -12.64 -23.40
C GLU A 368 -22.34 -11.46 -22.92
N THR A 369 -22.18 -11.01 -21.67
CA THR A 369 -22.97 -9.93 -21.08
C THR A 369 -22.48 -8.55 -21.54
N PRO A 370 -23.30 -7.71 -22.20
CA PRO A 370 -22.93 -6.32 -22.47
C PRO A 370 -22.70 -5.52 -21.17
N VAL A 371 -21.77 -4.57 -21.19
CA VAL A 371 -21.50 -3.71 -20.01
C VAL A 371 -22.69 -2.84 -19.60
N SER A 372 -23.69 -2.69 -20.47
CA SER A 372 -24.95 -2.01 -20.17
C SER A 372 -25.90 -2.82 -19.28
N VAL A 373 -25.67 -4.12 -19.07
CA VAL A 373 -26.56 -4.98 -18.27
C VAL A 373 -26.28 -4.78 -16.79
N VAL A 374 -27.21 -4.10 -16.12
CA VAL A 374 -27.15 -3.89 -14.67
C VAL A 374 -27.38 -5.23 -13.95
N PRO A 375 -26.52 -5.64 -13.02
CA PRO A 375 -26.73 -6.86 -12.25
C PRO A 375 -28.02 -6.80 -11.43
N GLU A 376 -28.75 -7.91 -11.41
CA GLU A 376 -29.79 -8.14 -10.40
C GLU A 376 -29.13 -8.49 -9.07
N ILE A 377 -29.69 -7.99 -7.97
CA ILE A 377 -29.26 -8.39 -6.63
C ILE A 377 -29.69 -9.86 -6.44
N LYS A 378 -28.74 -10.77 -6.63
CA LYS A 378 -28.93 -12.18 -6.30
C LYS A 378 -28.68 -12.31 -4.80
N THR A 379 -29.62 -12.92 -4.09
CA THR A 379 -29.60 -13.08 -2.62
C THR A 379 -28.24 -13.57 -2.14
N VAL A 380 -27.43 -12.64 -1.64
CA VAL A 380 -26.44 -12.91 -0.61
C VAL A 380 -27.07 -12.41 0.66
N ASP A 381 -26.86 -13.11 1.76
CA ASP A 381 -27.07 -12.49 3.06
C ASP A 381 -26.34 -11.14 3.06
N PRO A 382 -26.95 -10.07 3.61
CA PRO A 382 -26.27 -8.79 3.69
C PRO A 382 -24.90 -9.02 4.32
N LEU A 383 -23.84 -8.40 3.77
CA LEU A 383 -22.51 -8.44 4.37
C LEU A 383 -22.64 -8.26 5.89
N PRO A 384 -21.90 -9.02 6.71
CA PRO A 384 -22.11 -9.01 8.14
C PRO A 384 -22.00 -7.59 8.66
N ILE A 385 -22.89 -7.17 9.56
CA ILE A 385 -22.71 -5.95 10.34
C ILE A 385 -21.96 -6.36 11.59
N LEU A 386 -20.68 -6.03 11.67
CA LEU A 386 -19.86 -6.34 12.84
C LEU A 386 -20.23 -5.41 13.98
N ASN A 387 -20.20 -5.93 15.21
CA ASN A 387 -20.25 -5.07 16.38
C ASN A 387 -18.94 -4.28 16.46
N THR A 388 -18.99 -2.98 16.21
CA THR A 388 -17.80 -2.11 16.12
C THR A 388 -17.03 -1.96 17.43
N THR A 389 -17.58 -2.43 18.55
CA THR A 389 -16.94 -2.35 19.87
C THR A 389 -16.12 -3.60 20.20
N VAL A 390 -16.41 -4.76 19.58
CA VAL A 390 -15.79 -6.06 19.93
C VAL A 390 -15.47 -6.98 18.74
N SER A 391 -16.07 -6.77 17.57
CA SER A 391 -16.01 -7.69 16.43
C SER A 391 -15.14 -7.22 15.27
N CYS A 392 -14.53 -6.03 15.36
CA CYS A 392 -13.55 -5.56 14.39
C CYS A 392 -12.22 -6.28 14.67
N GLY A 393 -11.92 -7.28 13.85
CA GLY A 393 -10.74 -8.14 13.95
C GLY A 393 -10.76 -9.17 12.83
N ASP A 394 -9.82 -10.11 12.84
CA ASP A 394 -9.74 -11.15 11.81
C ASP A 394 -10.50 -12.43 12.24
N PRO A 395 -11.69 -12.72 11.66
CA PRO A 395 -12.42 -13.94 11.99
C PRO A 395 -11.77 -15.21 11.42
N ASP A 396 -10.87 -15.07 10.45
CA ASP A 396 -10.26 -16.18 9.71
C ASP A 396 -8.82 -16.46 10.13
N LEU A 397 -8.33 -15.83 11.20
CA LEU A 397 -6.93 -15.92 11.62
C LEU A 397 -6.42 -17.36 11.74
N LEU A 398 -7.22 -18.25 12.33
CA LEU A 398 -6.87 -19.67 12.52
C LEU A 398 -6.92 -20.49 11.21
N LYS A 399 -7.56 -19.98 10.16
CA LYS A 399 -7.59 -20.59 8.82
C LYS A 399 -6.37 -20.20 7.98
N LYS A 400 -5.74 -19.04 8.27
CA LYS A 400 -4.54 -18.51 7.57
C LYS A 400 -3.27 -19.33 7.86
N LYS A 401 -3.24 -20.61 7.49
CA LYS A 401 -2.10 -21.51 7.76
C LYS A 401 -1.06 -21.40 6.64
N PRO A 402 0.15 -20.87 6.89
CA PRO A 402 1.16 -20.75 5.84
C PRO A 402 1.57 -22.11 5.26
N ILE A 403 1.73 -22.19 3.93
CA ILE A 403 2.23 -23.39 3.23
C ILE A 403 3.66 -23.70 3.69
N TYR A 404 4.55 -22.70 3.66
CA TYR A 404 5.86 -22.81 4.29
C TYR A 404 5.72 -22.73 5.82
N LYS A 405 5.85 -23.89 6.46
CA LYS A 405 5.68 -24.06 7.90
C LYS A 405 6.88 -23.52 8.65
N LYS A 406 6.63 -22.59 9.57
CA LYS A 406 7.66 -22.04 10.47
C LYS A 406 7.23 -22.26 11.91
N ARG A 407 8.10 -22.89 12.70
CA ARG A 407 7.87 -23.08 14.14
C ARG A 407 7.91 -21.72 14.85
N VAL A 408 7.34 -21.64 16.05
CA VAL A 408 7.46 -20.48 16.94
C VAL A 408 8.44 -20.82 18.06
N PRO A 409 9.71 -20.38 17.99
CA PRO A 409 10.67 -20.60 19.07
C PRO A 409 10.30 -19.80 20.31
N LYS A 410 10.90 -20.15 21.45
CA LYS A 410 10.89 -19.26 22.62
C LYS A 410 11.55 -17.93 22.23
N PRO A 411 10.96 -16.77 22.57
CA PRO A 411 11.56 -15.49 22.26
C PRO A 411 12.82 -15.28 23.09
N ASP A 412 13.83 -14.65 22.48
CA ASP A 412 15.03 -14.19 23.17
C ASP A 412 14.76 -12.86 23.89
N MET A 413 13.80 -12.08 23.36
CA MET A 413 13.39 -10.78 23.88
C MET A 413 11.88 -10.61 23.77
N THR A 414 11.24 -10.05 24.81
CA THR A 414 9.83 -9.67 24.81
C THR A 414 9.69 -8.18 25.04
N LEU A 415 8.96 -7.51 24.16
CA LEU A 415 8.61 -6.10 24.22
C LEU A 415 7.13 -5.96 24.57
N LEU A 416 6.83 -5.04 25.48
CA LEU A 416 5.48 -4.75 25.93
C LEU A 416 5.14 -3.31 25.57
N TYR A 417 4.01 -3.13 24.90
CA TYR A 417 3.46 -1.82 24.58
C TYR A 417 2.02 -1.73 25.05
N ASP A 418 1.69 -0.56 25.58
CA ASP A 418 0.33 -0.19 25.90
C ASP A 418 -0.07 1.02 25.06
N ILE A 419 -1.09 0.84 24.22
CA ILE A 419 -1.59 1.88 23.31
C ILE A 419 -2.79 2.55 23.94
N THR A 420 -2.63 3.84 24.22
CA THR A 420 -3.68 4.71 24.75
C THR A 420 -3.85 5.95 23.87
N TRP A 421 -4.96 6.64 24.07
CA TRP A 421 -5.26 7.91 23.42
C TRP A 421 -5.29 9.00 24.49
N GLY A 422 -4.72 10.17 24.17
CA GLY A 422 -4.67 11.31 25.06
C GLY A 422 -4.56 12.62 24.32
N VAL A 423 -4.37 13.71 25.09
CA VAL A 423 -4.12 15.05 24.56
C VAL A 423 -2.82 15.60 25.14
N ASN A 424 -2.08 16.38 24.35
CA ASN A 424 -0.87 17.05 24.82
C ASN A 424 -1.19 18.32 25.64
N ALA A 425 -0.15 19.03 26.09
CA ALA A 425 -0.29 20.27 26.85
C ALA A 425 -1.04 21.39 26.12
N SER A 426 -1.02 21.37 24.78
CA SER A 426 -1.76 22.31 23.91
C SER A 426 -3.17 21.84 23.59
N GLY A 427 -3.58 20.66 24.05
CA GLY A 427 -4.89 20.06 23.82
C GLY A 427 -5.01 19.27 22.51
N ASN A 428 -3.93 19.08 21.75
CA ASN A 428 -3.96 18.29 20.52
C ASN A 428 -4.05 16.80 20.85
N HIS A 429 -4.84 16.06 20.07
CA HIS A 429 -4.95 14.61 20.19
C HIS A 429 -3.63 13.91 19.86
N GLN A 430 -3.36 12.82 20.59
CA GLN A 430 -2.16 12.01 20.42
C GLN A 430 -2.45 10.54 20.71
N TRP A 431 -1.86 9.66 19.89
CA TRP A 431 -1.67 8.27 20.24
C TRP A 431 -0.39 8.13 21.06
N LEU A 432 -0.48 7.32 22.10
CA LEU A 432 0.57 7.12 23.08
C LEU A 432 0.93 5.64 23.14
N MET A 433 2.21 5.34 22.99
CA MET A 433 2.77 4.02 23.26
C MET A 433 3.56 4.12 24.56
N ASN A 434 3.09 3.43 25.60
CA ASN A 434 3.64 3.53 26.95
C ASN A 434 3.71 4.99 27.47
N GLY A 435 2.71 5.81 27.12
CA GLY A 435 2.60 7.20 27.55
C GLY A 435 3.40 8.21 26.72
N VAL A 436 4.02 7.80 25.61
CA VAL A 436 4.80 8.68 24.73
C VAL A 436 4.23 8.65 23.31
N THR A 437 4.20 9.81 22.64
CA THR A 437 3.80 9.94 21.23
C THR A 437 5.02 10.00 20.32
N PHE A 438 4.91 9.42 19.12
CA PHE A 438 6.00 9.44 18.15
C PHE A 438 6.09 10.80 17.43
N LEU A 439 7.32 11.29 17.22
CA LEU A 439 7.61 12.48 16.40
C LEU A 439 8.84 12.22 15.52
N ALA A 440 8.71 12.44 14.21
CA ALA A 440 9.81 12.36 13.25
C ALA A 440 10.53 13.72 13.10
N ASP A 441 11.83 13.66 12.79
CA ASP A 441 12.57 14.77 12.18
C ASP A 441 12.98 14.38 10.76
N TRP A 442 12.34 15.00 9.76
CA TRP A 442 12.61 14.74 8.36
C TRP A 442 14.06 15.04 7.93
N SER A 443 14.77 15.89 8.67
CA SER A 443 16.20 16.17 8.43
C SER A 443 17.13 15.14 9.07
N ARG A 444 16.64 14.30 9.98
CA ARG A 444 17.48 13.39 10.77
C ARG A 444 16.94 11.95 10.79
N PRO A 445 17.04 11.22 9.67
CA PRO A 445 16.46 9.89 9.59
C PRO A 445 17.11 8.91 10.57
N LEU A 446 16.30 8.21 11.37
CA LEU A 446 16.78 7.30 12.42
C LEU A 446 17.80 6.25 11.93
N TYR A 447 17.62 5.71 10.72
CA TYR A 447 18.56 4.75 10.11
C TYR A 447 19.93 5.43 9.88
N ILE A 448 19.94 6.62 9.27
CA ILE A 448 21.17 7.38 9.00
C ILE A 448 21.89 7.71 10.31
N GLU A 449 21.15 8.16 11.30
CA GLU A 449 21.66 8.48 12.64
C GLU A 449 22.23 7.27 13.37
N ALA A 450 21.64 6.08 13.15
CA ALA A 450 22.17 4.80 13.65
C ALA A 450 23.46 4.37 12.95
N VAL A 451 23.61 4.61 11.66
CA VAL A 451 24.87 4.36 10.94
C VAL A 451 25.96 5.33 11.40
N ASP A 452 25.61 6.59 11.61
CA ASP A 452 26.54 7.65 12.05
C ASP A 452 26.95 7.55 13.53
N GLY A 453 26.28 6.70 14.31
CA GLY A 453 26.60 6.47 15.70
C GLY A 453 26.11 7.56 16.66
N ASN A 454 25.05 8.28 16.27
CA ASN A 454 24.46 9.38 17.06
C ASN A 454 23.56 8.86 18.20
N ALA A 455 24.18 8.14 19.14
CA ALA A 455 23.48 7.40 20.19
C ALA A 455 22.58 8.25 21.10
N GLU A 456 22.93 9.51 21.36
CA GLU A 456 22.10 10.40 22.19
C GLU A 456 20.80 10.78 21.49
N TYR A 457 20.85 11.07 20.18
CA TYR A 457 19.64 11.34 19.41
C TYR A 457 18.70 10.13 19.40
N LEU A 458 19.27 8.94 19.18
CA LEU A 458 18.52 7.69 19.17
C LEU A 458 17.85 7.34 20.52
N LYS A 459 18.27 7.95 21.63
CA LYS A 459 17.64 7.76 22.95
C LYS A 459 16.44 8.65 23.22
N ASP A 460 16.12 9.59 22.32
CA ASP A 460 14.94 10.44 22.48
C ASP A 460 13.68 9.55 22.62
N PRO A 461 12.89 9.70 23.70
CA PRO A 461 11.71 8.90 23.93
C PRO A 461 10.68 9.03 22.79
N HIS A 462 10.62 10.17 22.08
CA HIS A 462 9.70 10.39 20.97
C HIS A 462 10.04 9.58 19.71
N HIS A 463 11.19 8.90 19.66
CA HIS A 463 11.47 7.92 18.61
C HIS A 463 10.80 6.56 18.88
N ILE A 464 10.36 6.30 20.12
CA ILE A 464 9.67 5.08 20.55
C ILE A 464 10.42 3.84 20.04
N MET A 465 11.73 3.85 20.25
CA MET A 465 12.65 2.92 19.64
C MET A 465 13.08 1.84 20.63
N ALA A 466 12.88 0.57 20.26
CA ALA A 466 13.51 -0.56 20.95
C ALA A 466 14.77 -0.99 20.21
N THR A 467 15.90 -1.03 20.93
CA THR A 467 17.16 -1.57 20.39
C THR A 467 17.18 -3.08 20.55
N ILE A 468 17.43 -3.79 19.45
CA ILE A 468 17.44 -5.25 19.37
C ILE A 468 18.89 -5.71 19.13
N PRO A 469 19.58 -6.24 20.15
CA PRO A 469 20.98 -6.64 20.07
C PRO A 469 21.28 -7.64 18.95
N ASP A 470 22.53 -7.66 18.48
CA ASP A 470 22.98 -8.51 17.37
C ASP A 470 22.78 -10.02 17.59
N ASP A 471 22.85 -10.46 18.84
CA ASP A 471 22.68 -11.84 19.31
C ASP A 471 21.21 -12.24 19.55
N VAL A 472 20.29 -11.27 19.62
CA VAL A 472 18.85 -11.53 19.67
C VAL A 472 18.37 -11.97 18.28
N ARG A 473 17.63 -13.08 18.23
CA ARG A 473 17.06 -13.64 16.99
C ARG A 473 15.54 -13.57 16.97
N HIS A 474 14.86 -13.91 18.05
CA HIS A 474 13.39 -13.96 18.12
C HIS A 474 12.87 -12.91 19.08
N VAL A 475 12.05 -12.00 18.57
CA VAL A 475 11.49 -10.88 19.34
C VAL A 475 9.99 -11.05 19.38
N ARG A 476 9.43 -11.12 20.58
CA ARG A 476 7.99 -11.11 20.80
C ARG A 476 7.55 -9.71 21.15
N VAL A 477 6.52 -9.21 20.48
CA VAL A 477 5.88 -7.93 20.79
C VAL A 477 4.47 -8.23 21.27
N ILE A 478 4.13 -7.69 22.44
CA ILE A 478 2.82 -7.81 23.05
C ILE A 478 2.27 -6.40 23.18
N ILE A 479 1.09 -6.19 22.62
CA ILE A 479 0.44 -4.87 22.59
C ILE A 479 -0.93 -5.01 23.22
N ASN A 480 -1.21 -4.20 24.24
CA ASN A 480 -2.57 -3.96 24.72
C ASN A 480 -3.09 -2.67 24.10
N ASN A 481 -4.38 -2.67 23.74
CA ASN A 481 -5.01 -1.53 23.08
C ASN A 481 -6.28 -1.09 23.79
N HIS A 482 -6.27 0.14 24.28
CA HIS A 482 -7.38 0.72 25.04
C HIS A 482 -8.38 1.49 24.18
N PHE A 483 -8.07 1.78 22.91
CA PHE A 483 -8.94 2.63 22.10
C PHE A 483 -8.81 2.36 20.60
N SER A 484 -9.91 2.54 19.86
CA SER A 484 -10.01 2.29 18.41
C SER A 484 -9.57 0.88 17.97
N ILE A 485 -9.63 0.60 16.67
CA ILE A 485 -8.99 -0.56 16.03
C ILE A 485 -7.75 -0.08 15.28
N HIS A 486 -6.72 -0.92 15.24
CA HIS A 486 -5.48 -0.62 14.52
C HIS A 486 -5.05 -1.78 13.63
N PRO A 487 -5.01 -1.63 12.30
CA PRO A 487 -4.22 -2.55 11.47
C PRO A 487 -2.74 -2.28 11.70
N MET A 488 -2.05 -3.15 12.44
CA MET A 488 -0.63 -2.98 12.79
C MET A 488 0.27 -3.57 11.71
N HIS A 489 1.11 -2.73 11.11
CA HIS A 489 2.02 -3.07 10.01
C HIS A 489 3.48 -3.02 10.47
N ILE A 490 4.29 -4.01 10.08
CA ILE A 490 5.75 -4.03 10.30
C ILE A 490 6.53 -3.86 8.99
N HIS A 491 7.57 -3.02 9.02
CA HIS A 491 8.53 -2.90 7.93
C HIS A 491 9.62 -3.98 8.04
N GLY A 492 10.30 -4.25 6.92
CA GLY A 492 11.53 -5.06 6.91
C GLY A 492 11.37 -6.57 7.07
N GLY A 493 10.14 -7.08 7.15
CA GLY A 493 9.87 -8.52 7.29
C GLY A 493 8.39 -8.85 7.53
N ASP A 494 8.12 -10.13 7.78
CA ASP A 494 6.83 -10.62 8.28
C ASP A 494 6.93 -10.96 9.77
N PHE A 495 5.80 -10.93 10.49
CA PHE A 495 5.68 -11.49 11.84
C PHE A 495 4.76 -12.72 11.87
N GLN A 496 4.99 -13.60 12.84
CA GLN A 496 4.07 -14.68 13.21
C GLN A 496 3.01 -14.12 14.18
N ILE A 497 1.73 -14.28 13.85
CA ILE A 497 0.60 -13.81 14.65
C ILE A 497 0.25 -14.89 15.67
N LEU A 498 0.59 -14.66 16.92
CA LEU A 498 0.45 -15.63 17.99
C LEU A 498 -0.89 -15.51 18.72
N SER A 499 -1.43 -14.29 18.81
CA SER A 499 -2.75 -14.02 19.40
C SER A 499 -3.29 -12.69 18.88
N GLU A 500 -4.56 -12.66 18.53
CA GLU A 500 -5.35 -11.46 18.20
C GLU A 500 -6.72 -11.69 18.85
N ALA A 501 -7.03 -10.93 19.90
CA ALA A 501 -8.24 -11.19 20.67
C ALA A 501 -8.69 -9.97 21.48
N SER A 502 -9.95 -10.00 21.90
CA SER A 502 -10.50 -9.08 22.90
C SER A 502 -9.95 -9.38 24.30
N GLY A 503 -9.96 -8.37 25.16
CA GLY A 503 -9.38 -8.44 26.50
C GLY A 503 -7.87 -8.19 26.49
N TYR A 504 -7.37 -7.59 27.57
CA TYR A 504 -5.95 -7.27 27.70
C TYR A 504 -5.13 -8.50 28.06
N TYR A 505 -3.93 -8.58 27.51
CA TYR A 505 -2.92 -9.52 27.94
C TYR A 505 -2.35 -9.10 29.29
N ASN A 506 -2.58 -9.92 30.32
CA ASN A 506 -2.18 -9.67 31.71
C ASN A 506 -0.94 -10.49 32.15
N GLY A 507 -0.27 -11.17 31.22
CA GLY A 507 0.90 -12.02 31.50
C GLY A 507 0.61 -13.30 32.31
N THR A 508 -0.62 -13.52 32.76
CA THR A 508 -1.04 -14.68 33.54
C THR A 508 -1.99 -15.54 32.72
N GLY A 509 -1.42 -16.50 32.02
CA GLY A 509 -2.14 -17.44 31.16
C GLY A 509 -1.20 -17.99 30.11
N ALA A 510 -1.18 -19.31 29.93
CA ALA A 510 -0.51 -19.90 28.78
C ALA A 510 -1.36 -19.54 27.55
N ILE A 511 -0.94 -18.57 26.74
CA ILE A 511 -1.45 -18.50 25.37
C ILE A 511 -0.90 -19.75 24.69
N GLU A 512 -1.79 -20.68 24.35
CA GLU A 512 -1.45 -21.78 23.48
C GLU A 512 -1.22 -21.24 22.08
N TYR A 513 0.05 -21.03 21.74
CA TYR A 513 0.41 -20.56 20.42
C TYR A 513 0.17 -21.65 19.37
N PRO A 514 -0.43 -21.31 18.22
CA PRO A 514 -0.52 -22.24 17.11
C PRO A 514 0.86 -22.78 16.71
N LYS A 515 0.95 -24.06 16.33
CA LYS A 515 2.22 -24.67 15.89
C LYS A 515 2.75 -24.07 14.57
N ASN A 516 1.85 -23.61 13.72
CA ASN A 516 2.10 -22.91 12.46
C ASN A 516 1.15 -21.71 12.39
N PRO A 517 1.44 -20.64 13.16
CA PRO A 517 0.57 -19.47 13.21
C PRO A 517 0.52 -18.79 11.84
N ALA A 518 -0.52 -17.99 11.64
CA ALA A 518 -0.56 -17.06 10.53
C ALA A 518 0.71 -16.19 10.51
N ARG A 519 1.14 -15.84 9.30
CA ARG A 519 2.28 -14.97 9.06
C ARG A 519 1.88 -13.94 8.02
N ALA A 520 2.20 -12.70 8.28
CA ALA A 520 1.79 -11.53 7.50
C ALA A 520 2.71 -10.36 7.85
N ASP A 521 2.60 -9.25 7.12
CA ASP A 521 3.23 -7.98 7.50
C ASP A 521 2.23 -7.02 8.16
N THR A 522 0.93 -7.31 8.09
CA THR A 522 -0.13 -6.50 8.69
C THR A 522 -1.19 -7.36 9.39
N GLU A 523 -1.58 -7.03 10.62
CA GLU A 523 -2.64 -7.74 11.35
C GLU A 523 -3.45 -6.79 12.26
N PHE A 524 -4.70 -7.12 12.56
CA PHE A 524 -5.52 -6.29 13.44
C PHE A 524 -5.04 -6.30 14.90
N LEU A 525 -5.21 -5.16 15.54
CA LEU A 525 -5.19 -4.96 16.97
C LEU A 525 -6.56 -4.42 17.38
N ARG A 526 -7.38 -5.29 17.98
CA ARG A 526 -8.77 -4.98 18.34
C ARG A 526 -8.85 -3.86 19.37
N ARG A 527 -9.97 -3.13 19.32
CA ARG A 527 -10.38 -2.24 20.42
C ARG A 527 -10.59 -3.04 21.70
N TYR A 528 -10.08 -2.54 22.83
CA TYR A 528 -10.15 -3.21 24.13
C TYR A 528 -9.60 -4.64 24.11
N GLY A 529 -8.52 -4.84 23.34
CA GLY A 529 -7.95 -6.14 23.04
C GLY A 529 -6.43 -6.14 23.08
N HIS A 530 -5.85 -7.19 22.51
CA HIS A 530 -4.42 -7.35 22.41
C HIS A 530 -3.99 -7.98 21.08
N LEU A 531 -2.72 -7.74 20.74
CA LEU A 531 -2.00 -8.40 19.65
C LEU A 531 -0.68 -8.95 20.22
N VAL A 532 -0.42 -10.23 19.99
CA VAL A 532 0.87 -10.86 20.26
C VAL A 532 1.46 -11.33 18.95
N VAL A 533 2.60 -10.75 18.58
CA VAL A 533 3.35 -11.12 17.36
C VAL A 533 4.77 -11.50 17.70
N GLN A 534 5.39 -12.31 16.85
CA GLN A 534 6.80 -12.66 16.98
C GLN A 534 7.49 -12.60 15.62
N PHE A 535 8.59 -11.85 15.53
CA PHE A 535 9.39 -11.75 14.32
C PHE A 535 10.83 -12.21 14.55
N GLU A 536 11.51 -12.55 13.46
CA GLU A 536 12.94 -12.82 13.49
C GLU A 536 13.72 -11.54 13.19
N ALA A 537 14.51 -11.08 14.15
CA ALA A 537 15.37 -9.91 14.04
C ALA A 537 16.63 -10.20 13.19
N LYS A 538 16.43 -10.66 11.96
CA LYS A 538 17.50 -11.11 11.05
C LYS A 538 18.01 -10.01 10.13
N ASN A 539 17.18 -9.00 9.83
CA ASN A 539 17.47 -7.94 8.87
C ASN A 539 17.99 -6.68 9.59
N PRO A 540 19.30 -6.35 9.50
CA PRO A 540 19.83 -5.13 10.12
C PRO A 540 19.19 -3.88 9.52
N GLY A 541 18.63 -3.03 10.36
CA GLY A 541 18.03 -1.76 9.95
C GLY A 541 17.25 -1.11 11.09
N VAL A 542 16.66 0.05 10.79
CA VAL A 542 15.62 0.65 11.61
C VAL A 542 14.28 0.35 10.94
N TRP A 543 13.44 -0.42 11.61
CA TRP A 543 12.17 -0.90 11.07
C TRP A 543 11.00 -0.43 11.90
N SER A 544 10.06 0.20 11.22
CA SER A 544 8.83 0.69 11.80
C SER A 544 7.84 -0.42 12.10
N PHE A 545 7.06 -0.23 13.16
CA PHE A 545 5.88 -1.04 13.49
C PHE A 545 4.76 -0.11 13.94
N HIS A 546 3.74 0.08 13.11
CA HIS A 546 2.82 1.20 13.27
C HIS A 546 1.40 0.87 12.85
N CYS A 547 0.45 1.71 13.27
CA CYS A 547 -0.91 1.61 12.82
C CYS A 547 -1.02 2.10 11.38
N HIS A 548 -1.77 1.36 10.59
CA HIS A 548 -1.92 1.58 9.17
C HIS A 548 -3.21 2.36 8.84
N THR A 549 -3.93 2.84 9.85
CA THR A 549 -4.84 3.98 9.70
C THR A 549 -3.99 5.25 9.57
N ALA A 550 -4.01 5.92 8.42
CA ALA A 550 -3.09 7.02 8.09
C ALA A 550 -3.04 8.08 9.19
N TRP A 551 -4.20 8.62 9.56
CA TRP A 551 -4.27 9.69 10.55
C TRP A 551 -3.95 9.19 11.97
N HIS A 552 -4.03 7.89 12.28
CA HIS A 552 -3.47 7.38 13.54
C HIS A 552 -1.93 7.48 13.54
N ALA A 553 -1.28 7.16 12.41
CA ALA A 553 0.16 7.31 12.27
C ALA A 553 0.56 8.81 12.31
N SER A 554 -0.19 9.69 11.65
CA SER A 554 0.02 11.15 11.72
C SER A 554 -0.19 11.70 13.14
N VAL A 555 -1.08 11.09 13.93
CA VAL A 555 -1.32 11.43 15.35
C VAL A 555 -0.35 10.69 16.30
N GLY A 556 0.68 10.05 15.75
CA GLY A 556 1.85 9.57 16.49
C GLY A 556 1.82 8.10 16.89
N LEU A 557 0.97 7.25 16.31
CA LEU A 557 0.93 5.81 16.59
C LEU A 557 2.01 5.05 15.79
N TYR A 558 3.23 5.05 16.31
CA TYR A 558 4.42 4.51 15.66
C TYR A 558 5.42 3.93 16.68
N ILE A 559 5.98 2.75 16.40
CA ILE A 559 7.08 2.12 17.16
C ILE A 559 8.23 1.87 16.20
N ASN A 560 9.48 1.98 16.67
CA ASN A 560 10.66 1.70 15.86
C ASN A 560 11.52 0.59 16.47
N PHE A 561 12.13 -0.23 15.62
CA PHE A 561 13.05 -1.29 16.01
C PHE A 561 14.42 -1.07 15.39
N LEU A 562 15.43 -0.79 16.23
CA LEU A 562 16.84 -0.75 15.80
C LEU A 562 17.42 -2.17 15.87
N VAL A 563 17.49 -2.84 14.72
CA VAL A 563 17.86 -4.25 14.63
C VAL A 563 19.34 -4.42 14.31
N LYS A 564 20.07 -5.13 15.17
CA LYS A 564 21.51 -5.43 15.02
C LYS A 564 22.37 -4.16 14.89
N PRO A 565 22.38 -3.29 15.92
CA PRO A 565 23.06 -1.99 15.87
C PRO A 565 24.56 -2.10 15.56
N LYS A 566 25.27 -3.15 16.00
CA LYS A 566 26.71 -3.31 15.70
C LYS A 566 26.95 -3.62 14.22
N LYS A 567 26.00 -4.24 13.53
CA LYS A 567 26.05 -4.41 12.07
C LYS A 567 25.72 -3.11 11.34
N ILE A 568 24.71 -2.37 11.78
CA ILE A 568 24.34 -1.07 11.18
C ILE A 568 25.48 -0.06 11.28
N ALA A 569 26.16 0.04 12.42
CA ALA A 569 27.30 0.94 12.62
C ALA A 569 28.50 0.65 11.70
N LYS A 570 28.51 -0.49 10.99
CA LYS A 570 29.53 -0.85 9.99
C LYS A 570 29.06 -0.64 8.55
N SER A 571 27.78 -0.32 8.35
CA SER A 571 27.22 -0.01 7.05
C SER A 571 27.75 1.34 6.55
N LYS A 572 27.68 1.54 5.23
CA LYS A 572 27.94 2.84 4.61
C LYS A 572 26.63 3.37 4.06
N ILE A 573 26.37 4.65 4.28
CA ILE A 573 25.27 5.35 3.63
C ILE A 573 25.73 5.69 2.21
N PRO A 574 24.99 5.28 1.17
CA PRO A 574 25.26 5.69 -0.20
C PRO A 574 25.28 7.22 -0.40
N ASP A 575 26.10 7.71 -1.34
CA ASP A 575 26.28 9.15 -1.56
C ASP A 575 25.00 9.84 -2.04
N ASP A 576 24.19 9.16 -2.85
CA ASP A 576 22.89 9.61 -3.33
C ASP A 576 21.88 9.76 -2.17
N VAL A 577 21.89 8.83 -1.20
CA VAL A 577 21.07 8.96 0.03
C VAL A 577 21.52 10.18 0.86
N ARG A 578 22.84 10.43 0.96
CA ARG A 578 23.37 11.64 1.62
C ARG A 578 23.00 12.92 0.89
N GLU A 579 22.96 12.88 -0.44
CA GLU A 579 22.62 14.02 -1.28
C GLU A 579 21.15 14.44 -1.08
N VAL A 580 20.23 13.47 -1.00
CA VAL A 580 18.82 13.74 -0.68
C VAL A 580 18.69 14.50 0.65
N CYS A 581 19.42 14.09 1.69
CA CYS A 581 19.40 14.80 2.97
C CYS A 581 20.03 16.20 2.91
N ARG A 582 21.14 16.37 2.18
CA ARG A 582 21.73 17.70 1.99
C ARG A 582 20.77 18.65 1.26
N ALA A 583 20.10 18.17 0.22
CA ALA A 583 19.09 18.93 -0.50
C ALA A 583 17.91 19.30 0.42
N TRP A 584 17.44 18.36 1.24
CA TRP A 584 16.36 18.63 2.20
C TRP A 584 16.74 19.68 3.24
N ASP A 585 17.96 19.65 3.76
CA ASP A 585 18.45 20.66 4.70
C ASP A 585 18.51 22.06 4.09
N GLU A 586 18.89 22.18 2.81
CA GLU A 586 18.84 23.44 2.07
C GLU A 586 17.41 23.92 1.87
N TYR A 587 16.51 23.02 1.46
CA TYR A 587 15.08 23.31 1.32
C TYR A 587 14.48 23.80 2.65
N LYS A 588 14.80 23.14 3.76
CA LYS A 588 14.33 23.53 5.10
C LYS A 588 14.85 24.89 5.55
N LYS A 589 16.11 25.24 5.26
CA LYS A 589 16.65 26.58 5.55
C LYS A 589 15.88 27.68 4.83
N LEU A 590 15.38 27.43 3.63
CA LEU A 590 14.64 28.40 2.83
C LEU A 590 13.15 28.49 3.23
N ASN A 591 12.55 27.36 3.64
CA ASN A 591 11.10 27.25 3.84
C ASN A 591 10.65 27.18 5.31
N GLY A 592 11.58 27.06 6.26
CA GLY A 592 11.31 27.11 7.70
C GLY A 592 10.26 26.08 8.15
N ALA A 593 9.21 26.56 8.82
CA ALA A 593 8.15 25.72 9.39
C ALA A 593 7.37 24.92 8.32
N ASN A 594 7.36 25.35 7.05
CA ASN A 594 6.69 24.63 5.97
C ASN A 594 7.47 23.35 5.56
N ALA A 595 8.71 23.20 6.00
CA ALA A 595 9.54 22.01 5.80
C ALA A 595 9.73 21.21 7.10
N THR A 596 8.87 21.42 8.08
CA THR A 596 8.81 20.65 9.33
C THR A 596 7.44 20.01 9.48
N PRO A 597 7.34 18.83 10.08
CA PRO A 597 6.05 18.18 10.28
C PRO A 597 5.20 18.99 11.27
N PHE A 598 3.92 19.19 10.92
CA PHE A 598 2.92 19.72 11.85
C PHE A 598 2.19 18.59 12.60
N ASP A 599 2.33 17.36 12.12
CA ASP A 599 1.87 16.11 12.70
C ASP A 599 3.08 15.28 13.19
N SER A 600 2.96 13.96 13.32
CA SER A 600 4.08 13.08 13.65
C SER A 600 5.19 13.07 12.59
N GLY A 601 4.93 13.61 11.40
CA GLY A 601 5.77 13.57 10.21
C GLY A 601 5.64 12.28 9.40
N LEU A 602 4.84 11.32 9.85
CA LEU A 602 4.66 10.05 9.17
C LEU A 602 3.22 9.83 8.75
N ARG A 603 3.15 9.55 7.44
CA ARG A 603 2.18 8.69 6.78
C ARG A 603 0.80 9.27 6.49
#